data_AF-A0A962Z8L4-F1
#
_entry.id   AF-A0A962Z8L4-F1
#
_cell.length_a   1.000
_cell.length_b   1.000
_cell.length_c   1.000
_cell.angle_alpha   90.00
_cell.angle_beta   90.00
_cell.angle_gamma   90.00
#
_symmetry.space_group_name_H-M   'P 1'
#
loop_
_entity.id
_entity.type
_entity.pdbx_description
1 polymer ?
#
loop_
_entity_poly.entity_id
_entity_poly.type
_entity_poly.pdbx_seq_one_letter_code
_entity_poly.pdbx_strand_id
1 'polypeptide(L)'
;DAQPEELDVAIAADRIMKALDIEIRHIRRSWAGLRTFAPDKTPIVGFDPRARGFFWLAGQGGYGIQTAPAMAALSAALASGTSQTRIAGDIVEAMNPRRLIDSR
;
A
#
# COMPACT_ATOMS: atom_id res chain seq x y z
N ASP A 1 15.19 -7.69 -11.39
CA ASP A 1 13.85 -7.13 -11.11
C ASP A 1 12.88 -8.28 -10.86
N ALA A 2 11.76 -8.04 -10.17
CA ALA A 2 10.77 -9.08 -9.92
C ALA A 2 10.22 -9.65 -11.24
N GLN A 3 10.05 -10.95 -11.32
CA GLN A 3 9.47 -11.63 -12.48
C GLN A 3 8.39 -12.61 -12.00
N PRO A 4 7.31 -12.80 -12.77
CA PRO A 4 6.28 -13.77 -12.43
C PRO A 4 6.78 -15.19 -12.71
N GLU A 5 6.43 -16.13 -11.84
CA GLU A 5 6.67 -17.55 -12.08
C GLU A 5 5.64 -18.09 -13.09
N GLU A 6 6.03 -19.08 -13.91
CA GLU A 6 5.11 -19.69 -14.88
C GLU A 6 3.87 -20.29 -14.20
N LEU A 7 4.05 -20.88 -13.02
CA LEU A 7 2.96 -21.44 -12.22
C LEU A 7 1.98 -20.36 -11.75
N ASP A 8 2.47 -19.18 -11.33
CA ASP A 8 1.60 -18.07 -10.92
C ASP A 8 0.75 -17.57 -12.08
N VAL A 9 1.34 -17.50 -13.28
CA VAL A 9 0.62 -17.11 -14.50
C VAL A 9 -0.46 -18.14 -14.85
N ALA A 10 -0.14 -19.43 -14.77
CA ALA A 10 -1.09 -20.51 -15.03
C ALA A 10 -2.25 -20.50 -14.01
N ILE A 11 -1.97 -20.33 -12.72
CA ILE A 11 -2.97 -20.23 -11.66
C ILE A 11 -3.87 -18.99 -11.87
N ALA A 12 -3.29 -17.84 -12.25
CA ALA A 12 -4.07 -16.65 -12.53
C ALA A 12 -5.02 -16.86 -13.71
N ALA A 13 -4.56 -17.48 -14.80
CA ALA A 13 -5.41 -17.79 -15.95
C ALA A 13 -6.55 -18.76 -15.57
N ASP A 14 -6.23 -19.85 -14.87
CA ASP A 14 -7.22 -20.82 -14.38
C ASP A 14 -8.30 -20.16 -13.49
N ARG A 15 -7.89 -19.31 -12.54
CA ARG A 15 -8.83 -18.59 -11.66
C ARG A 15 -9.75 -17.65 -12.43
N ILE A 16 -9.23 -16.95 -13.44
CA ILE A 16 -10.04 -16.05 -14.27
C ILE A 16 -11.06 -16.85 -15.08
N MET A 17 -10.65 -17.93 -15.75
CA MET A 17 -11.55 -18.79 -16.55
C MET A 17 -12.60 -19.51 -15.70
N LYS A 18 -12.35 -19.74 -14.40
CA LYS A 18 -13.34 -20.26 -13.46
C LYS A 18 -14.33 -19.21 -12.97
N ALA A 19 -13.88 -17.97 -12.83
CA ALA A 19 -14.69 -16.87 -12.34
C ALA A 19 -15.54 -16.22 -13.45
N LEU A 20 -15.08 -16.30 -14.70
CA LEU A 20 -15.67 -15.65 -15.87
C LEU A 20 -15.78 -16.65 -17.02
N ASP A 21 -16.85 -16.56 -17.81
CA ASP A 21 -17.04 -17.39 -19.02
C ASP A 21 -16.17 -16.89 -20.19
N ILE A 22 -14.85 -16.97 -20.02
CA ILE A 22 -13.86 -16.61 -21.03
C ILE A 22 -12.80 -17.71 -21.14
N GLU A 23 -12.26 -17.91 -22.35
CA GLU A 23 -11.18 -18.86 -22.60
C GLU A 23 -9.84 -18.12 -22.81
N ILE A 24 -8.83 -18.41 -21.98
CA ILE A 24 -7.49 -17.81 -22.08
C ILE A 24 -6.54 -18.82 -22.76
N ARG A 25 -6.25 -18.60 -24.05
CA ARG A 25 -5.35 -19.46 -24.83
C ARG A 25 -3.89 -19.01 -24.85
N HIS A 26 -3.64 -17.71 -24.70
CA HIS A 26 -2.29 -17.16 -24.81
C HIS A 26 -2.11 -15.91 -23.94
N ILE A 27 -1.00 -15.85 -23.18
CA ILE A 27 -0.62 -14.69 -22.38
C ILE A 27 0.32 -13.82 -23.21
N ARG A 28 -0.12 -12.62 -23.60
CA ARG A 28 0.67 -11.73 -24.47
C ARG A 28 1.82 -11.03 -23.74
N ARG A 29 1.65 -10.75 -22.44
CA ARG A 29 2.64 -10.11 -21.59
C ARG A 29 2.36 -10.45 -20.13
N SER A 30 3.42 -10.67 -19.37
CA SER A 30 3.38 -10.81 -17.92
C SER A 30 4.45 -9.90 -17.30
N TRP A 31 4.22 -9.49 -16.06
CA TRP A 31 5.16 -8.71 -15.26
C TRP A 31 4.83 -8.94 -13.79
N ALA A 32 5.80 -8.68 -12.91
CA ALA A 32 5.61 -8.72 -11.47
C ALA A 32 6.04 -7.39 -10.85
N GLY A 33 5.44 -7.07 -9.70
CA GLY A 33 5.76 -5.88 -8.94
C GLY A 33 5.80 -6.22 -7.45
N LEU A 34 6.69 -5.55 -6.72
CA LEU A 34 6.80 -5.70 -5.27
C LEU A 34 5.86 -4.72 -4.57
N ARG A 35 5.19 -5.21 -3.52
CA ARG A 35 4.34 -4.41 -2.64
C ARG A 35 4.93 -4.40 -1.24
N THR A 36 4.83 -3.26 -0.57
CA THR A 36 5.26 -3.10 0.82
C THR A 36 4.04 -3.08 1.73
N PHE A 37 4.15 -3.78 2.85
CA PHE A 37 3.11 -3.85 3.88
C PHE A 37 3.74 -3.68 5.25
N ALA A 38 3.07 -2.94 6.13
CA ALA A 38 3.33 -3.05 7.56
C ALA A 38 2.82 -4.41 8.09
N PRO A 39 3.31 -4.90 9.24
CA PRO A 39 2.83 -6.17 9.82
C PRO A 39 1.32 -6.23 10.04
N ASP A 40 0.71 -5.08 10.37
CA ASP A 40 -0.73 -4.92 10.56
C ASP A 40 -1.51 -4.63 9.26
N LYS A 41 -0.81 -4.54 8.12
CA LYS A 41 -1.32 -4.15 6.80
C LYS A 41 -1.95 -2.75 6.73
N THR A 42 -1.76 -1.92 7.76
CA THR A 42 -2.16 -0.51 7.78
C THR A 42 -1.01 0.33 7.19
N PRO A 43 -1.30 1.36 6.37
CA PRO A 43 -0.24 2.24 5.86
C PRO A 43 0.51 2.95 6.98
N ILE A 44 1.71 3.43 6.68
CA ILE A 44 2.53 4.21 7.61
C ILE A 44 2.65 5.63 7.05
N VAL A 45 2.07 6.59 7.76
CA VAL A 45 2.05 8.01 7.37
C VAL A 45 2.38 8.89 8.57
N GLY A 46 3.46 9.67 8.49
CA GLY A 46 3.85 10.59 9.54
C GLY A 46 5.35 10.62 9.82
N PHE A 47 5.77 11.47 10.75
CA PHE A 47 7.17 11.58 11.15
C PHE A 47 7.65 10.38 11.97
N ASP A 48 8.87 9.92 11.73
CA ASP A 48 9.52 8.94 12.60
C ASP A 48 9.91 9.61 13.93
N PRO A 49 9.46 9.12 15.09
CA PRO A 49 9.76 9.74 16.38
C PRO A 49 11.25 9.61 16.78
N ARG A 50 12.03 8.75 16.10
CA ARG A 50 13.45 8.52 16.38
C ARG A 50 14.38 9.28 15.43
N ALA A 51 13.85 9.81 14.33
CA ALA A 51 14.65 10.47 13.29
C ALA A 51 14.04 11.83 12.92
N ARG A 52 14.59 12.91 13.50
CA ARG A 52 14.10 14.28 13.30
C ARG A 52 14.05 14.64 11.82
N GLY A 53 12.87 15.03 11.35
CA GLY A 53 12.64 15.47 9.96
C GLY A 53 12.41 14.34 8.96
N PHE A 54 12.48 13.07 9.37
CA PHE A 54 12.18 11.95 8.48
C PHE A 54 10.66 11.67 8.46
N PHE A 55 10.06 11.67 7.27
CA PHE A 55 8.62 11.44 7.09
C PHE A 55 8.36 10.14 6.31
N TRP A 56 7.50 9.28 6.83
CA TRP A 56 7.04 8.06 6.18
C TRP A 56 5.78 8.32 5.36
N LEU A 57 5.77 7.81 4.13
CA LEU A 57 4.58 7.53 3.33
C LEU A 57 4.79 6.17 2.67
N ALA A 58 4.43 5.10 3.38
CA ALA A 58 4.80 3.73 3.00
C ALA A 58 3.70 2.72 3.35
N GLY A 59 3.84 1.48 2.87
CA GLY A 59 2.99 0.37 3.29
C GLY A 59 1.58 0.37 2.70
N GLN A 60 1.33 1.10 1.60
CA GLN A 60 0.02 1.15 0.92
C GLN A 60 -0.35 -0.17 0.21
N GLY A 61 0.54 -1.16 0.20
CA GLY A 61 0.24 -2.51 -0.27
C GLY A 61 -0.34 -2.54 -1.69
N GLY A 62 -1.55 -3.09 -1.80
CA GLY A 62 -2.25 -3.29 -3.08
C GLY A 62 -3.21 -2.17 -3.47
N TYR A 63 -3.39 -1.15 -2.64
CA TYR A 63 -4.43 -0.11 -2.82
C TYR A 63 -3.86 1.30 -2.96
N GLY A 64 -2.54 1.43 -3.16
CA GLY A 64 -1.85 2.72 -3.30
C GLY A 64 -2.45 3.63 -4.37
N ILE A 65 -2.80 3.09 -5.55
CA ILE A 65 -3.45 3.86 -6.63
C ILE A 65 -4.78 4.47 -6.18
N GLN A 66 -5.64 3.65 -5.55
CA GLN A 66 -6.96 4.10 -5.09
C GLN A 66 -6.83 5.15 -3.97
N THR A 67 -5.88 4.96 -3.06
CA THR A 67 -5.72 5.85 -1.90
C THR A 67 -4.86 7.08 -2.17
N ALA A 68 -4.16 7.15 -3.32
CA ALA A 68 -3.16 8.17 -3.60
C ALA A 68 -3.64 9.61 -3.35
N PRO A 69 -4.84 10.04 -3.79
CA PRO A 69 -5.29 11.42 -3.55
C PRO A 69 -5.45 11.76 -2.07
N ALA A 70 -6.08 10.86 -1.30
CA ALA A 70 -6.31 11.05 0.14
C ALA A 70 -4.99 11.03 0.91
N MET A 71 -4.10 10.10 0.56
CA MET A 71 -2.80 9.92 1.20
C MET A 71 -1.85 11.09 0.92
N ALA A 72 -1.88 11.65 -0.30
CA ALA A 72 -1.12 12.85 -0.64
C ALA A 72 -1.60 14.06 0.16
N ALA A 73 -2.91 14.27 0.24
CA ALA A 73 -3.49 15.38 1.01
C ALA A 73 -3.17 15.27 2.52
N LEU A 74 -3.33 14.07 3.10
CA LEU A 74 -2.95 13.82 4.49
C LEU A 74 -1.46 14.07 4.72
N SER A 75 -0.61 13.51 3.86
CA SER A 75 0.85 13.64 4.01
C SER A 75 1.30 15.08 3.95
N ALA A 76 0.74 15.87 3.02
CA ALA A 76 1.02 17.31 2.93
C ALA A 76 0.59 18.05 4.20
N ALA A 77 -0.63 17.80 4.71
CA ALA A 77 -1.10 18.42 5.94
C ALA A 77 -0.18 18.11 7.13
N LEU A 78 0.15 16.83 7.34
CA LEU A 78 1.02 16.40 8.43
C LEU A 78 2.45 16.94 8.30
N ALA A 79 3.04 16.88 7.10
CA ALA A 79 4.40 17.34 6.86
C ALA A 79 4.54 18.87 7.01
N SER A 80 3.50 19.63 6.70
CA SER A 80 3.46 21.09 6.88
C SER A 80 3.03 21.54 8.28
N GLY A 81 2.67 20.60 9.18
CA GLY A 81 2.20 20.92 10.53
C GLY A 81 0.76 21.46 10.58
N THR A 82 -0.01 21.28 9.52
CA THR A 82 -1.41 21.70 9.45
C THR A 82 -2.32 20.60 9.99
N SER A 83 -3.29 20.95 10.83
CA SER A 83 -4.28 20.00 11.37
C SER A 83 -5.46 19.71 10.44
N GLN A 84 -5.53 20.37 9.28
CA GLN A 84 -6.64 20.23 8.35
C GLN A 84 -6.49 18.96 7.50
N THR A 85 -7.29 17.96 7.83
CA THR A 85 -7.46 16.75 7.02
C THR A 85 -8.92 16.33 7.03
N ARG A 86 -9.36 15.65 5.96
CA ARG A 86 -10.70 15.04 5.88
C ARG A 86 -10.74 13.63 6.48
N ILE A 87 -9.60 13.13 6.95
CA ILE A 87 -9.47 11.80 7.54
C ILE A 87 -9.66 11.93 9.05
N ALA A 88 -10.49 11.06 9.63
CA ALA A 88 -10.77 11.06 11.05
C ALA A 88 -9.48 10.84 11.88
N GLY A 89 -9.39 11.48 13.04
CA GLY A 89 -8.15 11.54 13.82
C GLY A 89 -7.68 10.17 14.36
N ASP A 90 -8.62 9.30 14.70
CA ASP A 90 -8.36 7.90 15.08
C ASP A 90 -7.74 7.09 13.92
N ILE A 91 -8.19 7.33 12.70
CA ILE A 91 -7.60 6.72 11.49
C ILE A 91 -6.19 7.26 11.25
N VAL A 92 -5.97 8.56 11.44
CA VAL A 92 -4.63 9.17 11.32
C VAL A 92 -3.67 8.55 12.34
N GLU A 93 -4.12 8.40 13.59
CA GLU A 93 -3.30 7.81 14.64
C GLU A 93 -3.01 6.33 14.37
N ALA A 94 -3.96 5.58 13.82
CA ALA A 94 -3.74 4.20 13.40
C ALA A 94 -2.69 4.07 12.26
N MET A 95 -2.40 5.12 11.51
CA MET A 95 -1.36 5.14 10.48
C MET A 95 -0.03 5.74 10.97
N ASN A 96 0.03 6.27 12.20
CA ASN A 96 1.21 6.88 12.77
C ASN A 96 2.37 5.86 12.89
N PRO A 97 3.61 6.18 12.46
CA PRO A 97 4.76 5.27 12.58
C PRO A 97 5.03 4.80 14.02
N ARG A 98 4.66 5.61 15.03
CA ARG A 98 4.87 5.32 16.45
C ARG A 98 4.29 3.97 16.86
N ARG A 99 3.16 3.57 16.29
CA ARG A 99 2.48 2.30 16.62
C ARG A 99 3.36 1.05 16.42
N LEU A 100 4.35 1.12 15.52
CA LEU A 100 5.25 0.01 15.19
C LEU A 100 6.55 0.03 16.01
N ILE A 101 6.77 1.07 16.80
CA ILE A 101 7.98 1.26 17.61
C ILE A 101 7.68 0.89 19.06
N ASP A 102 6.54 1.35 19.57
CA ASP A 102 6.13 1.13 20.97
C ASP A 102 5.66 -0.32 21.24
N SER A 103 5.51 -1.12 20.19
CA SER A 103 5.09 -2.53 20.23
C SER A 103 6.27 -3.52 20.28
N ARG A 104 7.50 -3.03 20.53
CA ARG A 104 8.71 -3.84 20.71
C ARG A 104 9.32 -3.69 22.09
#